data_AF-K5Y2J2-F1
#
_entry.id   AF-K5Y2J2-F1
#
_cell.length_a   1.000
_cell.length_b   1.000
_cell.length_c   1.000
_cell.angle_alpha   90.00
_cell.angle_beta   90.00
_cell.angle_gamma   90.00
#
_symmetry.space_group_name_H-M   'P 1'
#
loop_
_entity.id
_entity.type
_entity.pdbx_description
1 polymer ?
#
loop_
_entity_poly.entity_id
_entity_poly.type
_entity_poly.pdbx_seq_one_letter_code
_entity_poly.pdbx_strand_id
1 'polypeptide(L)'
;MTSSQPLVCTSLHLPPDLEPFLRIHEISLHVFLPNLDRLRLALEADPDPQAINIFFGTRKVSREKIQQSFRVLHLAQGVAYEYSKVLKALSEKKPTQELLLEAHIQAYTGMGCSKKAQQAMGAFRRELESAVSQVTAIMNNKYRKGSKSSLTSTENTQAVSEVLSAIDECNELLKQCHNQFAELATHTQDEGSIDSNPPSEEEPQLMRAKWQTFYDNIRDVWIHGYKVADEILMPTFDNPPNAPEKRKCRQIFPSWRTLFQLQDKRELVRSTSGIAESLDATLSNGPASKVPFWRRIYQRTNRNNSTLHTRYPCTPGVHYSF
;
A
#
# COMPACT_ATOMS: atom_id res chain seq x y z
N MET A 1 -18.17 -4.72 -40.46
CA MET A 1 -18.16 -4.13 -39.10
C MET A 1 -16.78 -3.54 -38.89
N THR A 2 -16.66 -2.22 -38.89
CA THR A 2 -15.39 -1.52 -38.68
C THR A 2 -14.95 -1.75 -37.24
N SER A 3 -13.77 -2.36 -37.04
CA SER A 3 -13.17 -2.48 -35.72
C SER A 3 -12.99 -1.08 -35.14
N SER A 4 -13.60 -0.80 -33.99
CA SER A 4 -13.40 0.45 -33.27
C SER A 4 -11.91 0.61 -33.01
N GLN A 5 -11.28 1.63 -33.61
CA GLN A 5 -9.89 1.96 -33.31
C GLN A 5 -9.76 2.25 -31.81
N PRO A 6 -8.64 1.88 -31.17
CA PRO A 6 -8.42 2.20 -29.77
C PRO A 6 -8.49 3.72 -29.61
N LEU A 7 -9.37 4.19 -28.73
CA LEU A 7 -9.48 5.59 -28.35
C LEU A 7 -8.13 6.04 -27.78
N VAL A 8 -7.41 6.87 -28.53
CA VAL A 8 -6.17 7.50 -28.08
C VAL A 8 -6.57 8.74 -27.30
N CYS A 9 -6.40 8.71 -25.97
CA CYS A 9 -6.57 9.88 -25.14
C CYS A 9 -5.38 10.81 -25.36
N THR A 10 -5.59 11.92 -26.07
CA THR A 10 -4.53 12.89 -26.37
C THR A 10 -4.54 14.08 -25.43
N SER A 11 -5.68 14.35 -24.79
CA SER A 11 -5.91 15.59 -24.05
C SER A 11 -6.18 15.36 -22.56
N LEU A 12 -6.58 14.14 -22.18
CA LEU A 12 -6.84 13.76 -20.79
C LEU A 12 -5.85 12.70 -20.29
N HIS A 13 -5.51 12.81 -19.01
CA HIS A 13 -4.47 11.99 -18.38
C HIS A 13 -5.08 10.90 -17.49
N LEU A 14 -4.42 9.75 -17.50
CA LEU A 14 -4.76 8.62 -16.64
C LEU A 14 -4.46 8.95 -15.17
N PRO A 15 -5.20 8.36 -14.22
CA PRO A 15 -4.80 8.38 -12.83
C PRO A 15 -3.43 7.71 -12.64
N PRO A 16 -2.70 8.06 -11.56
CA PRO A 16 -1.51 7.32 -11.14
C PRO A 16 -1.77 5.83 -10.95
N ASP A 17 -0.72 5.00 -11.01
CA ASP A 17 -0.87 3.59 -10.66
C ASP A 17 -1.28 3.45 -9.19
N LEU A 18 -2.26 2.60 -8.94
CA LEU A 18 -2.84 2.41 -7.61
C LEU A 18 -1.91 1.61 -6.66
N GLU A 19 -1.07 0.74 -7.21
CA GLU A 19 -0.26 -0.22 -6.45
C GLU A 19 0.64 0.46 -5.39
N PRO A 20 1.43 1.51 -5.69
CA PRO A 20 2.33 2.09 -4.70
C PRO A 20 1.61 2.63 -3.46
N PHE A 21 0.46 3.27 -3.66
CA PHE A 21 -0.33 3.86 -2.58
C PHE A 21 -0.90 2.78 -1.65
N LEU A 22 -1.50 1.73 -2.20
CA LEU A 22 -2.08 0.66 -1.39
C LEU A 22 -1.00 -0.21 -0.75
N ARG A 23 0.14 -0.41 -1.41
CA ARG A 23 1.24 -1.20 -0.86
C ARG A 23 1.86 -0.54 0.36
N ILE A 24 2.00 0.79 0.39
CA ILE A 24 2.44 1.53 1.59
C ILE A 24 1.52 1.27 2.80
N HIS A 25 0.21 1.25 2.56
CA HIS A 25 -0.78 0.93 3.60
C HIS A 25 -0.62 -0.50 4.12
N GLU A 26 -0.49 -1.47 3.22
CA GLU A 26 -0.29 -2.88 3.59
C GLU A 26 0.99 -3.09 4.39
N ILE A 27 2.11 -2.47 4.00
CA ILE A 27 3.37 -2.55 4.74
C ILE A 27 3.19 -2.04 6.17
N SER A 28 2.50 -0.91 6.33
CA SER A 28 2.25 -0.32 7.65
C SER A 28 1.40 -1.26 8.54
N LEU A 29 0.37 -1.87 7.96
CA LEU A 29 -0.56 -2.75 8.67
C LEU A 29 0.03 -4.14 8.99
N HIS A 30 0.76 -4.72 8.04
CA HIS A 30 1.17 -6.13 8.10
C HIS A 30 2.63 -6.35 8.45
N VAL A 31 3.47 -5.30 8.37
CA VAL A 31 4.88 -5.40 8.76
C VAL A 31 5.18 -4.46 9.92
N PHE A 32 4.98 -3.16 9.77
CA PHE A 32 5.37 -2.20 10.82
C PHE A 32 4.63 -2.44 12.12
N LEU A 33 3.29 -2.42 12.10
CA LEU A 33 2.50 -2.60 13.31
C LEU A 33 2.81 -3.90 14.07
N PRO A 34 2.70 -5.11 13.49
CA PRO A 34 2.91 -6.34 14.23
C PRO A 34 4.35 -6.52 14.70
N ASN A 35 5.35 -6.17 13.90
CA ASN A 35 6.75 -6.37 14.28
C ASN A 35 7.19 -5.35 15.35
N LEU A 36 6.75 -4.09 15.27
CA LEU A 36 7.03 -3.11 16.33
C LEU A 36 6.28 -3.45 17.62
N ASP A 37 5.06 -3.99 17.54
CA ASP A 37 4.33 -4.48 18.72
C ASP A 37 4.99 -5.70 19.36
N ARG A 38 5.49 -6.64 18.55
CA ARG A 38 6.28 -7.78 19.02
C ARG A 38 7.50 -7.34 19.82
N LEU A 39 8.25 -6.34 19.33
CA LEU A 39 9.42 -5.81 20.04
C LEU A 39 9.03 -5.16 21.38
N ARG A 40 7.89 -4.46 21.43
CA ARG A 40 7.34 -3.95 22.70
C ARG A 40 7.02 -5.08 23.67
N LEU A 41 6.30 -6.11 23.24
CA LEU A 41 5.96 -7.25 24.10
C LEU A 41 7.21 -7.98 24.61
N ALA A 42 8.25 -8.09 23.78
CA ALA A 42 9.52 -8.67 24.20
C ALA A 42 10.24 -7.84 25.27
N LEU A 43 10.16 -6.50 25.20
CA LEU A 43 10.66 -5.59 26.24
C LEU A 43 9.84 -5.68 27.52
N GLU A 44 8.52 -5.83 27.42
CA GLU A 44 7.65 -5.96 28.60
C GLU A 44 7.88 -7.27 29.35
N ALA A 45 8.21 -8.34 28.64
CA ALA A 45 8.55 -9.64 29.22
C ALA A 45 9.92 -9.63 29.94
N ASP A 46 10.83 -8.75 29.54
CA ASP A 46 12.17 -8.60 30.11
C ASP A 46 12.47 -7.10 30.31
N PRO A 47 11.83 -6.46 31.32
CA PRO A 47 11.82 -5.02 31.42
C PRO A 47 13.20 -4.47 31.77
N ASP A 48 13.67 -3.57 30.92
CA ASP A 48 14.81 -2.72 31.18
C ASP A 48 14.41 -1.25 30.98
N PRO A 49 14.48 -0.39 32.02
CA PRO A 49 14.01 0.99 31.92
C PRO A 49 14.69 1.81 30.83
N GLN A 50 15.99 1.58 30.59
CA GLN A 50 16.72 2.30 29.55
C GLN A 50 16.28 1.82 28.17
N ALA A 51 16.16 0.50 27.97
CA ALA A 51 15.70 -0.07 26.71
C ALA A 51 14.26 0.33 26.38
N ILE A 52 13.37 0.34 27.38
CA ILE A 52 11.98 0.78 27.24
C ILE A 52 11.93 2.24 26.79
N ASN A 53 12.71 3.13 27.42
CA ASN A 53 12.72 4.54 27.05
C ASN A 53 13.24 4.77 25.62
N ILE A 54 14.30 4.06 25.22
CA ILE A 54 14.84 4.11 23.86
C ILE A 54 13.77 3.68 22.85
N PHE A 55 13.15 2.51 23.04
CA PHE A 55 12.15 2.00 22.11
C PHE A 55 10.87 2.86 22.08
N PHE A 56 10.46 3.43 23.20
CA PHE A 56 9.33 4.37 23.22
C PHE A 56 9.63 5.62 22.37
N GLY A 57 10.85 6.17 22.52
CA GLY A 57 11.34 7.25 21.66
C GLY A 57 11.30 6.88 20.17
N THR A 58 11.80 5.68 19.82
CA THR A 58 11.75 5.17 18.45
C THR A 58 10.33 5.02 17.92
N ARG A 59 9.37 4.53 18.72
CA ARG A 59 7.96 4.40 18.33
C ARG A 59 7.32 5.76 18.04
N LYS A 60 7.63 6.78 18.85
CA LYS A 60 7.16 8.16 18.60
C LYS A 60 7.65 8.68 17.25
N VAL A 61 8.95 8.53 16.98
CA VAL A 61 9.53 8.90 15.69
C VAL A 61 8.87 8.10 14.56
N SER A 62 8.73 6.79 14.73
CA SER A 62 8.12 5.89 13.73
C SER A 62 6.72 6.37 13.34
N ARG A 63 5.87 6.68 14.31
CA ARG A 63 4.53 7.24 14.09
C ARG A 63 4.59 8.48 13.20
N GLU A 64 5.41 9.47 13.58
CA GLU A 64 5.51 10.73 12.85
C GLU A 64 5.99 10.52 11.41
N LYS A 65 6.94 9.61 11.19
CA LYS A 65 7.48 9.33 9.85
C LYS A 65 6.49 8.55 8.99
N ILE A 66 5.80 7.56 9.55
CA ILE A 66 4.76 6.78 8.84
C ILE A 66 3.58 7.68 8.45
N GLN A 67 3.19 8.63 9.30
CA GLN A 67 2.15 9.61 8.97
C GLN A 67 2.51 10.47 7.74
N GLN A 68 3.79 10.77 7.50
CA GLN A 68 4.22 11.47 6.28
C GLN A 68 3.92 10.65 5.02
N SER A 69 4.08 9.32 5.07
CA SER A 69 3.72 8.45 3.95
C SER A 69 2.21 8.48 3.67
N PHE A 70 1.38 8.52 4.70
CA PHE A 70 -0.08 8.59 4.52
C PHE A 70 -0.59 9.96 4.07
N ARG A 71 0.17 11.03 4.31
CA ARG A 71 -0.12 12.34 3.71
C ARG A 71 -0.05 12.30 2.18
N VAL A 72 0.78 11.41 1.61
CA VAL A 72 0.86 11.19 0.15
C VAL A 72 -0.45 10.59 -0.38
N LEU A 73 -1.04 9.63 0.32
CA LEU A 73 -2.35 9.07 -0.04
C LEU A 73 -3.48 10.10 0.07
N HIS A 74 -3.44 10.96 1.09
CA HIS A 74 -4.41 12.05 1.22
C HIS A 74 -4.36 12.99 0.01
N LEU A 75 -3.16 13.35 -0.46
CA LEU A 75 -2.98 14.18 -1.65
C LEU A 75 -3.40 13.46 -2.93
N ALA A 76 -3.17 12.14 -3.04
CA ALA A 76 -3.66 11.35 -4.17
C ALA A 76 -5.19 11.36 -4.25
N GLN A 77 -5.87 11.25 -3.11
CA GLN A 77 -7.33 11.37 -3.02
C GLN A 77 -7.79 12.78 -3.43
N GLY A 78 -7.07 13.83 -3.00
CA GLY A 78 -7.32 15.22 -3.38
C GLY A 78 -7.20 15.45 -4.90
N VAL A 79 -6.11 14.99 -5.51
CA VAL A 79 -5.92 15.05 -6.97
C VAL A 79 -7.07 14.36 -7.70
N ALA A 80 -7.43 13.15 -7.29
CA ALA A 80 -8.50 12.39 -7.94
C ALA A 80 -9.86 13.10 -7.84
N TYR A 81 -10.12 13.76 -6.71
CA TYR A 81 -11.30 14.58 -6.52
C TYR A 81 -11.30 15.80 -7.46
N GLU A 82 -10.21 16.57 -7.52
CA GLU A 82 -10.14 17.75 -8.40
C GLU A 82 -10.21 17.38 -9.88
N TYR A 83 -9.50 16.32 -10.30
CA TYR A 83 -9.55 15.84 -11.68
C TYR A 83 -10.96 15.35 -12.06
N SER A 84 -11.72 14.77 -11.13
CA SER A 84 -13.11 14.39 -11.38
C SER A 84 -14.01 15.60 -11.68
N LYS A 85 -13.72 16.77 -11.09
CA LYS A 85 -14.44 18.02 -11.40
C LYS A 85 -14.12 18.53 -12.80
N VAL A 86 -12.85 18.47 -13.22
CA VAL A 86 -12.43 18.78 -14.60
C VAL A 86 -13.24 17.94 -15.59
N LEU A 87 -13.28 16.62 -15.37
CA LEU A 87 -14.02 15.69 -16.22
C LEU A 87 -15.53 15.93 -16.20
N LYS A 88 -16.09 16.42 -15.09
CA LYS A 88 -17.50 16.83 -15.00
C LYS A 88 -17.76 18.09 -15.82
N ALA A 89 -16.95 19.12 -15.65
CA ALA A 89 -17.06 20.37 -16.39
C ALA A 89 -16.97 20.13 -17.90
N LEU A 90 -16.07 19.26 -18.36
CA LEU A 90 -15.97 18.88 -19.78
C LEU A 90 -17.26 18.27 -20.32
N SER A 91 -17.86 17.33 -19.59
CA SER A 91 -19.12 16.73 -20.03
C SER A 91 -20.29 17.72 -20.06
N GLU A 92 -20.20 18.79 -19.26
CA GLU A 92 -21.20 19.85 -19.19
C GLU A 92 -20.87 21.03 -20.13
N LYS A 93 -19.79 20.92 -20.93
CA LYS A 93 -19.28 21.97 -21.82
C LYS A 93 -19.03 23.29 -21.09
N LYS A 94 -18.50 23.18 -19.86
CA LYS A 94 -18.13 24.30 -18.98
C LYS A 94 -16.62 24.55 -19.00
N PRO A 95 -16.15 25.77 -18.68
CA PRO A 95 -14.73 26.07 -18.56
C PRO A 95 -14.02 25.15 -17.55
N THR A 96 -12.80 24.74 -17.88
CA THR A 96 -11.98 23.82 -17.06
C THR A 96 -10.74 24.45 -16.46
N GLN A 97 -10.36 25.65 -16.91
CA GLN A 97 -9.06 26.25 -16.61
C GLN A 97 -8.74 26.29 -15.10
N GLU A 98 -9.64 26.88 -14.31
CA GLU A 98 -9.48 26.95 -12.85
C GLU A 98 -9.44 25.56 -12.17
N LEU A 99 -10.25 24.62 -12.67
CA LEU A 99 -10.29 23.25 -12.13
C LEU A 99 -9.02 22.47 -12.44
N LEU A 100 -8.41 22.72 -13.61
CA LEU A 100 -7.16 22.10 -14.02
C LEU A 100 -5.99 22.67 -13.21
N LEU A 101 -6.00 23.97 -12.92
CA LEU A 101 -5.05 24.60 -11.99
C LEU A 101 -5.13 23.98 -10.59
N GLU A 102 -6.32 23.74 -10.05
CA GLU A 102 -6.46 23.06 -8.75
C GLU A 102 -5.90 21.63 -8.77
N ALA A 103 -6.15 20.87 -9.83
CA ALA A 103 -5.55 19.55 -10.01
C ALA A 103 -4.01 19.62 -10.09
N HIS A 104 -3.47 20.62 -10.77
CA HIS A 104 -2.03 20.89 -10.85
C HIS A 104 -1.42 21.20 -9.47
N ILE A 105 -2.04 22.10 -8.70
CA ILE A 105 -1.56 22.47 -7.36
C ILE A 105 -1.52 21.23 -6.45
N GLN A 106 -2.55 20.39 -6.50
CA GLN A 106 -2.59 19.14 -5.74
C GLN A 106 -1.50 18.16 -6.18
N ALA A 107 -1.29 17.98 -7.48
CA ALA A 107 -0.25 17.10 -8.01
C ALA A 107 1.15 17.59 -7.63
N TYR A 108 1.42 18.89 -7.79
CA TYR A 108 2.68 19.52 -7.40
C TYR A 108 2.94 19.39 -5.89
N THR A 109 1.90 19.57 -5.07
CA THR A 109 1.99 19.35 -3.62
C THR A 109 2.25 17.88 -3.28
N GLY A 110 1.60 16.95 -4.00
CA GLY A 110 1.83 15.50 -3.92
C GLY A 110 3.28 15.11 -4.21
N MET A 111 3.87 15.69 -5.25
CA MET A 111 5.28 15.51 -5.61
C MET A 111 6.21 15.93 -4.46
N GLY A 112 6.01 17.14 -3.91
CA GLY A 112 6.81 17.66 -2.79
C GLY A 112 6.62 16.85 -1.50
N CYS A 113 5.40 16.41 -1.23
CA CYS A 113 5.09 15.58 -0.06
C CYS A 113 5.73 14.19 -0.16
N SER A 114 5.71 13.58 -1.34
CA SER A 114 6.33 12.27 -1.57
C SER A 114 7.83 12.29 -1.31
N LYS A 115 8.51 13.37 -1.71
CA LYS A 115 9.94 13.58 -1.41
C LYS A 115 10.20 13.72 0.10
N LYS A 116 9.35 14.46 0.81
CA LYS A 116 9.45 14.59 2.28
C LYS A 116 9.21 13.25 2.99
N ALA A 117 8.26 12.45 2.50
CA ALA A 117 7.99 11.13 3.02
C ALA A 117 9.16 10.16 2.80
N GLN A 118 9.84 10.20 1.65
CA GLN A 118 11.08 9.43 1.42
C GLN A 118 12.17 9.78 2.44
N GLN A 119 12.41 11.09 2.65
CA GLN A 119 13.35 11.56 3.67
C GLN A 119 12.94 11.10 5.08
N ALA A 120 11.64 11.08 5.37
CA ALA A 120 11.10 10.58 6.62
C ALA A 120 11.36 9.08 6.81
N MET A 121 11.21 8.26 5.77
CA MET A 121 11.55 6.82 5.80
C MET A 121 13.06 6.60 6.03
N GLY A 122 13.92 7.39 5.38
CA GLY A 122 15.37 7.34 5.64
C GLY A 122 15.73 7.72 7.08
N ALA A 123 15.04 8.71 7.67
CA ALA A 123 15.19 9.04 9.08
C ALA A 123 14.70 7.91 10.00
N PHE A 124 13.53 7.32 9.71
CA PHE A 124 12.98 6.20 10.46
C PHE A 124 13.97 5.03 10.50
N ARG A 125 14.56 4.67 9.36
CA ARG A 125 15.57 3.60 9.29
C ARG A 125 16.71 3.82 10.28
N ARG A 126 17.36 4.99 10.21
CA ARG A 126 18.52 5.32 11.05
C ARG A 126 18.20 5.28 12.54
N GLU A 127 17.04 5.79 12.91
CA GLU A 127 16.58 5.81 14.31
C GLU A 127 16.31 4.40 14.83
N LEU A 128 15.72 3.54 14.01
CA LEU A 128 15.50 2.13 14.37
C LEU A 128 16.82 1.36 14.50
N GLU A 129 17.74 1.52 13.55
CA GLU A 129 19.08 0.89 13.61
C GLU A 129 19.86 1.33 14.84
N SER A 130 19.84 2.63 15.15
CA SER A 130 20.46 3.20 16.35
C SER A 130 19.86 2.62 17.63
N ALA A 131 18.52 2.59 17.73
CA ALA A 131 17.82 2.05 18.88
C ALA A 131 18.12 0.57 19.12
N VAL A 132 18.05 -0.24 18.05
CA VAL A 132 18.36 -1.68 18.13
C VAL A 132 19.80 -1.90 18.58
N SER A 133 20.75 -1.11 18.08
CA SER A 133 22.16 -1.20 18.46
C SER A 133 22.38 -0.86 19.94
N GLN A 134 21.82 0.25 20.40
CA GLN A 134 21.93 0.68 21.81
C GLN A 134 21.31 -0.35 22.75
N VAL A 135 20.11 -0.83 22.42
CA VAL A 135 19.41 -1.80 23.26
C VAL A 135 20.14 -3.14 23.28
N THR A 136 20.66 -3.60 22.15
CA THR A 136 21.48 -4.82 22.11
C THR A 136 22.72 -4.69 23.01
N ALA A 137 23.38 -3.53 23.03
CA ALA A 137 24.51 -3.29 23.91
C ALA A 137 24.11 -3.32 25.40
N ILE A 138 22.97 -2.70 25.76
CA ILE A 138 22.42 -2.74 27.13
C ILE A 138 22.17 -4.21 27.55
N MET A 139 21.50 -4.98 26.70
CA MET A 139 21.18 -6.38 27.02
C MET A 139 22.45 -7.24 27.15
N ASN A 140 23.44 -7.06 26.26
CA ASN A 140 24.70 -7.80 26.34
C ASN A 140 25.53 -7.48 27.60
N ASN A 141 25.42 -6.26 28.13
CA ASN A 141 26.08 -5.89 29.40
C ASN A 141 25.34 -6.41 30.63
N LYS A 142 24.01 -6.49 30.57
CA LYS A 142 23.15 -6.94 31.67
C LYS A 142 23.20 -8.45 31.87
N TYR A 143 23.29 -9.22 30.78
CA TYR A 143 23.23 -10.67 30.80
C TYR A 143 24.62 -11.31 30.77
N ARG A 144 24.87 -12.31 31.64
CA ARG A 144 26.11 -13.11 31.58
C ARG A 144 26.24 -13.77 30.20
N LYS A 145 27.48 -13.93 29.75
CA LYS A 145 27.83 -14.62 28.49
C LYS A 145 27.14 -15.99 28.43
N GLY A 146 26.08 -16.09 27.61
CA GLY A 146 25.26 -17.31 27.45
C GLY A 146 23.78 -17.17 27.82
N SER A 147 23.39 -16.16 28.61
CA SER A 147 21.99 -15.81 28.86
C SER A 147 21.44 -14.96 27.72
N LYS A 148 20.37 -15.41 27.06
CA LYS A 148 19.72 -14.68 25.97
C LYS A 148 18.51 -13.91 26.51
N SER A 149 18.45 -12.62 26.24
CA SER A 149 17.22 -11.86 26.43
C SER A 149 16.20 -12.28 25.37
N SER A 150 14.92 -12.27 25.74
CA SER A 150 13.81 -12.41 24.78
C SER A 150 13.96 -11.40 23.63
N LEU A 151 14.40 -10.18 23.93
CA LEU A 151 14.54 -9.11 22.94
C LEU A 151 15.62 -9.37 21.89
N THR A 152 16.69 -10.09 22.25
CA THR A 152 17.78 -10.47 21.33
C THR A 152 17.60 -11.87 20.75
N SER A 153 16.38 -12.42 20.85
CA SER A 153 16.03 -13.68 20.19
C SER A 153 16.17 -13.60 18.67
N THR A 154 16.32 -14.76 18.04
CA THR A 154 16.43 -14.87 16.58
C THR A 154 15.18 -14.31 15.90
N GLU A 155 14.01 -14.56 16.47
CA GLU A 155 12.73 -14.11 15.92
C GLU A 155 12.56 -12.58 16.02
N ASN A 156 13.04 -11.95 17.09
CA ASN A 156 12.99 -10.49 17.21
C ASN A 156 14.04 -9.81 16.33
N THR A 157 15.19 -10.44 16.13
CA THR A 157 16.20 -10.00 15.14
C THR A 157 15.64 -10.07 13.71
N GLN A 158 14.89 -11.14 13.41
CA GLN A 158 14.19 -11.29 12.14
C GLN A 158 13.10 -10.21 11.98
N ALA A 159 12.31 -9.94 13.02
CA ALA A 159 11.30 -8.88 13.01
C ALA A 159 11.90 -7.50 12.71
N VAL A 160 13.05 -7.16 13.30
CA VAL A 160 13.78 -5.92 12.98
C VAL A 160 14.19 -5.88 11.51
N SER A 161 14.75 -6.99 11.00
CA SER A 161 15.20 -7.08 9.62
C SER A 161 14.05 -6.95 8.62
N GLU A 162 12.88 -7.50 8.95
CA GLU A 162 11.64 -7.32 8.16
C GLU A 162 11.18 -5.85 8.15
N VAL A 163 11.21 -5.18 9.30
CA VAL A 163 10.87 -3.74 9.36
C VAL A 163 11.85 -2.91 8.53
N LEU A 164 13.15 -3.15 8.63
CA LEU A 164 14.16 -2.43 7.84
C LEU A 164 13.96 -2.64 6.33
N SER A 165 13.73 -3.88 5.91
CA SER A 165 13.46 -4.20 4.50
C SER A 165 12.18 -3.52 4.00
N ALA A 166 11.15 -3.47 4.84
CA ALA A 166 9.89 -2.79 4.55
C ALA A 166 10.03 -1.27 4.50
N ILE A 167 10.94 -0.67 5.26
CA ILE A 167 11.28 0.76 5.15
C ILE A 167 11.90 1.04 3.77
N ASP A 168 12.82 0.19 3.31
CA ASP A 168 13.43 0.34 1.99
C ASP A 168 12.40 0.18 0.87
N GLU A 169 11.49 -0.78 0.99
CA GLU A 169 10.37 -0.97 0.06
C GLU A 169 9.48 0.30 0.03
N CYS A 170 9.04 0.80 1.18
CA CYS A 170 8.27 2.03 1.28
C CYS A 170 8.97 3.24 0.64
N ASN A 171 10.29 3.34 0.78
CA ASN A 171 11.06 4.43 0.18
C ASN A 171 11.00 4.40 -1.36
N GLU A 172 11.16 3.22 -1.97
CA GLU A 172 11.03 3.06 -3.42
C GLU A 172 9.59 3.29 -3.91
N LEU A 173 8.58 2.89 -3.14
CA LEU A 173 7.17 3.17 -3.48
C LEU A 173 6.88 4.68 -3.44
N LEU A 174 7.39 5.38 -2.43
CA LEU A 174 7.24 6.84 -2.34
C LEU A 174 7.99 7.59 -3.45
N LYS A 175 9.07 7.01 -3.98
CA LYS A 175 9.75 7.50 -5.18
C LYS A 175 8.91 7.31 -6.43
N GLN A 176 8.20 6.18 -6.56
CA GLN A 176 7.25 5.98 -7.64
C GLN A 176 6.09 6.98 -7.56
N CYS A 177 5.49 7.17 -6.37
CA CYS A 177 4.47 8.19 -6.15
C CYS A 177 4.98 9.59 -6.52
N HIS A 178 6.20 9.95 -6.12
CA HIS A 178 6.82 11.23 -6.48
C HIS A 178 6.85 11.43 -8.01
N ASN A 179 7.32 10.43 -8.75
CA ASN A 179 7.43 10.50 -10.21
C ASN A 179 6.05 10.62 -10.88
N GLN A 180 5.06 9.84 -10.43
CA GLN A 180 3.69 9.91 -10.95
C GLN A 180 3.04 11.27 -10.70
N PHE A 181 3.24 11.85 -9.50
CA PHE A 181 2.77 13.21 -9.23
C PHE A 181 3.50 14.26 -10.06
N ALA A 182 4.81 14.11 -10.28
CA ALA A 182 5.58 15.03 -11.10
C ALA A 182 5.10 15.01 -12.56
N GLU A 183 4.90 13.81 -13.12
CA GLU A 183 4.35 13.63 -14.46
C GLU A 183 2.97 14.28 -14.59
N LEU A 184 2.07 14.01 -13.64
CA LEU A 184 0.74 14.61 -13.65
C LEU A 184 0.81 16.14 -13.52
N ALA A 185 1.65 16.66 -12.63
CA ALA A 185 1.81 18.11 -12.46
C ALA A 185 2.32 18.79 -13.73
N THR A 186 3.26 18.18 -14.45
CA THR A 186 3.73 18.66 -15.76
C THR A 186 2.60 18.68 -16.77
N HIS A 187 1.81 17.62 -16.82
CA HIS A 187 0.69 17.49 -17.74
C HIS A 187 -0.44 18.49 -17.49
N THR A 188 -0.73 18.81 -16.22
CA THR A 188 -1.79 19.75 -15.86
C THR A 188 -1.30 21.20 -15.76
N GLN A 189 -0.04 21.47 -16.10
CA GLN A 189 0.54 22.82 -15.97
C GLN A 189 -0.01 23.81 -17.00
N ASP A 190 -0.29 23.35 -18.22
CA ASP A 190 -0.90 24.17 -19.25
C ASP A 190 -2.42 24.15 -19.09
N GLU A 191 -2.94 25.20 -18.46
CA GLU A 191 -4.37 25.33 -18.15
C GLU A 191 -5.25 25.42 -19.43
N GLY A 192 -4.68 25.85 -20.55
CA GLY A 192 -5.36 25.98 -21.85
C GLY A 192 -5.20 24.77 -22.77
N SER A 193 -4.49 23.72 -22.32
CA SER A 193 -4.20 22.53 -23.12
C SER A 193 -5.47 21.80 -23.58
N ILE A 194 -6.46 21.69 -22.69
CA ILE A 194 -7.74 21.02 -22.97
C ILE A 194 -8.60 21.83 -23.94
N ASP A 195 -8.60 23.16 -23.81
CA ASP A 195 -9.36 24.04 -24.72
C ASP A 195 -8.75 24.09 -26.12
N SER A 196 -7.42 24.00 -26.21
CA SER A 196 -6.68 23.99 -27.48
C SER A 196 -6.83 22.67 -28.24
N ASN A 197 -7.06 21.57 -27.52
CA ASN A 197 -7.26 20.24 -28.07
C ASN A 197 -8.44 19.55 -27.37
N PRO A 198 -9.69 19.88 -27.72
CA PRO A 198 -10.85 19.36 -27.02
C PRO A 198 -10.94 17.83 -27.14
N PRO A 199 -11.19 17.11 -26.04
CA PRO A 199 -11.33 15.66 -26.07
C PRO A 199 -12.60 15.24 -26.83
N SER A 200 -12.61 14.01 -27.35
CA SER A 200 -13.82 13.39 -27.92
C SER A 200 -14.94 13.25 -26.88
N GLU A 201 -16.20 13.04 -27.26
CA GLU A 201 -17.30 12.91 -26.27
C GLU A 201 -17.16 11.64 -25.41
N GLU A 202 -16.52 10.59 -25.91
CA GLU A 202 -16.30 9.32 -25.21
C GLU A 202 -15.14 9.38 -24.20
N GLU A 203 -14.13 10.22 -24.46
CA GLU A 203 -12.90 10.27 -23.66
C GLU A 203 -13.14 10.75 -22.21
N PRO A 204 -13.90 11.84 -21.93
CA PRO A 204 -14.22 12.24 -20.56
C PRO A 204 -14.99 11.18 -19.78
N GLN A 205 -15.85 10.38 -20.45
CA GLN A 205 -16.61 9.33 -19.80
C GLN A 205 -15.70 8.18 -19.38
N LEU A 206 -14.81 7.73 -20.27
CA LEU A 206 -13.80 6.72 -19.97
C LEU A 206 -12.88 7.19 -18.83
N MET A 207 -12.40 8.43 -18.91
CA MET A 207 -11.53 9.03 -17.89
C MET A 207 -12.22 9.16 -16.54
N ARG A 208 -13.49 9.55 -16.52
CA ARG A 208 -14.27 9.62 -15.28
C ARG A 208 -14.34 8.25 -14.61
N ALA A 209 -14.59 7.18 -15.38
CA ALA A 209 -14.65 5.84 -14.82
C ALA A 209 -13.30 5.40 -14.21
N LYS A 210 -12.17 5.72 -14.87
CA LYS A 210 -10.83 5.37 -14.35
C LYS A 210 -10.47 6.16 -13.10
N TRP A 211 -10.66 7.48 -13.11
CA TRP A 211 -10.40 8.33 -11.95
C TRP A 211 -11.32 8.03 -10.77
N GLN A 212 -12.60 7.72 -11.02
CA GLN A 212 -13.52 7.28 -9.98
C GLN A 212 -13.07 5.95 -9.37
N THR A 213 -12.64 5.00 -10.19
CA THR A 213 -12.11 3.72 -9.69
C THR A 213 -10.87 3.95 -8.83
N PHE A 214 -9.94 4.80 -9.26
CA PHE A 214 -8.77 5.16 -8.45
C PHE A 214 -9.21 5.78 -7.11
N TYR A 215 -10.07 6.79 -7.14
CA TYR A 215 -10.60 7.48 -5.95
C TYR A 215 -11.25 6.51 -4.97
N ASP A 216 -12.16 5.66 -5.43
CA ASP A 216 -12.91 4.73 -4.56
C ASP A 216 -11.98 3.71 -3.88
N ASN A 217 -10.88 3.33 -4.52
CA ASN A 217 -9.91 2.41 -3.95
C ASN A 217 -9.00 3.04 -2.88
N ILE A 218 -8.72 4.34 -2.99
CA ILE A 218 -7.83 5.04 -2.02
C ILE A 218 -8.59 5.88 -0.99
N ARG A 219 -9.91 6.03 -1.16
CA ARG A 219 -10.75 6.84 -0.26
C ARG A 219 -10.59 6.38 1.17
N ASP A 220 -10.24 7.33 2.04
CA ASP A 220 -10.08 7.17 3.48
C ASP A 220 -8.97 6.18 3.93
N VAL A 221 -8.20 5.62 2.98
CA VAL A 221 -7.06 4.74 3.30
C VAL A 221 -6.01 5.49 4.12
N TRP A 222 -5.83 6.80 3.87
CA TRP A 222 -4.95 7.65 4.66
C TRP A 222 -5.44 7.81 6.11
N ILE A 223 -6.75 7.89 6.36
CA ILE A 223 -7.32 7.97 7.71
C ILE A 223 -6.99 6.69 8.47
N HIS A 224 -7.18 5.54 7.84
CA HIS A 224 -6.80 4.26 8.42
C HIS A 224 -5.29 4.18 8.68
N GLY A 225 -4.48 4.67 7.73
CA GLY A 225 -3.04 4.73 7.90
C GLY A 225 -2.58 5.55 9.10
N TYR A 226 -3.24 6.68 9.36
CA TYR A 226 -3.00 7.49 10.55
C TYR A 226 -3.33 6.73 11.83
N LYS A 227 -4.44 6.00 11.86
CA LYS A 227 -4.80 5.12 12.99
C LYS A 227 -3.74 4.04 13.23
N VAL A 228 -3.25 3.39 12.18
CA VAL A 228 -2.16 2.40 12.28
C VAL A 228 -0.90 3.05 12.86
N ALA A 229 -0.54 4.25 12.43
CA ALA A 229 0.60 4.98 12.98
C ALA A 229 0.40 5.36 14.46
N ASP A 230 -0.83 5.72 14.86
CA ASP A 230 -1.18 5.97 16.25
C ASP A 230 -1.08 4.69 17.11
N GLU A 231 -1.57 3.55 16.59
CA GLU A 231 -1.44 2.23 17.24
C GLU A 231 0.03 1.79 17.39
N ILE A 232 0.90 2.16 16.44
CA ILE A 232 2.35 1.96 16.56
C ILE A 232 2.92 2.75 17.75
N LEU A 233 2.38 3.90 18.12
CA LEU A 233 2.84 4.59 19.33
C LEU A 233 2.19 4.00 20.58
N MET A 234 0.85 3.98 20.59
CA MET A 234 0.01 3.55 21.70
C MET A 234 -0.92 2.43 21.22
N PRO A 235 -0.53 1.15 21.38
CA PRO A 235 -1.44 0.05 21.13
C PRO A 235 -2.68 0.22 21.99
N THR A 236 -3.86 0.12 21.39
CA THR A 236 -5.11 0.18 22.15
C THR A 236 -5.12 -0.99 23.15
N PHE A 237 -5.29 -0.70 24.44
CA PHE A 237 -5.28 -1.69 25.53
C PHE A 237 -6.46 -2.68 25.50
N ASP A 238 -7.30 -2.64 24.46
CA ASP A 238 -8.61 -3.30 24.41
C ASP A 238 -8.59 -4.82 24.24
N ASN A 239 -7.43 -5.47 24.32
CA ASN A 239 -7.35 -6.94 24.41
C ASN A 239 -6.64 -7.34 25.71
N PRO A 240 -7.38 -7.55 26.82
CA PRO A 240 -6.82 -8.25 27.95
C PRO A 240 -6.36 -9.65 27.49
N PRO A 241 -5.26 -10.19 28.05
CA PRO A 241 -4.64 -11.45 27.60
C PRO A 241 -5.54 -12.69 27.63
N ASN A 242 -6.75 -12.58 28.22
CA ASN A 242 -7.72 -13.67 28.37
C ASN A 242 -9.03 -13.46 27.60
N ALA A 243 -9.13 -12.48 26.70
CA ALA A 243 -10.32 -12.39 25.86
C ALA A 243 -10.30 -13.54 24.81
N PRO A 244 -11.28 -14.45 24.82
CA PRO A 244 -11.37 -15.50 23.79
C PRO A 244 -11.41 -14.83 22.42
N GLU A 245 -10.69 -15.40 21.45
CA GLU A 245 -10.47 -14.95 20.07
C GLU A 245 -11.73 -14.40 19.36
N LYS A 246 -12.22 -13.25 19.78
CA LYS A 246 -13.09 -12.39 18.99
C LYS A 246 -12.19 -11.28 18.53
N ARG A 247 -11.38 -11.60 17.51
CA ARG A 247 -10.90 -10.60 16.56
C ARG A 247 -12.16 -9.90 16.06
N LYS A 248 -12.58 -8.81 16.72
CA LYS A 248 -13.55 -7.86 16.15
C LYS A 248 -13.03 -7.60 14.76
N CYS A 249 -13.83 -7.93 13.74
CA CYS A 249 -13.50 -7.74 12.34
C CYS A 249 -12.82 -6.37 12.20
N ARG A 250 -11.49 -6.36 12.09
CA ARG A 250 -10.79 -5.24 11.45
C ARG A 250 -11.53 -5.10 10.13
N GLN A 251 -12.05 -3.91 9.81
CA GLN A 251 -12.62 -3.65 8.50
C GLN A 251 -11.66 -4.25 7.48
N ILE A 252 -12.08 -5.35 6.85
CA ILE A 252 -11.24 -6.08 5.91
C ILE A 252 -11.25 -5.20 4.67
N PHE A 253 -10.33 -4.25 4.61
CA PHE A 253 -9.97 -3.64 3.35
C PHE A 253 -9.44 -4.79 2.48
N PRO A 254 -10.08 -5.07 1.33
CA PRO A 254 -9.57 -6.09 0.44
C PRO A 254 -8.12 -5.74 0.12
N SER A 255 -7.21 -6.73 0.23
CA SER A 255 -5.82 -6.51 -0.21
C SER A 255 -5.82 -5.96 -1.63
N TRP A 256 -4.85 -5.12 -1.99
CA TRP A 256 -4.82 -4.60 -3.37
C TRP A 256 -4.77 -5.75 -4.37
N ARG A 257 -4.14 -6.88 -4.01
CA ARG A 257 -4.16 -8.10 -4.82
C ARG A 257 -5.57 -8.59 -5.12
N THR A 258 -6.50 -8.45 -4.18
CA THR A 258 -7.91 -8.79 -4.38
C THR A 258 -8.61 -7.74 -5.24
N LEU A 259 -8.29 -6.46 -5.06
CA LEU A 259 -8.85 -5.36 -5.86
C LEU A 259 -8.42 -5.42 -7.33
N PHE A 260 -7.14 -5.69 -7.59
CA PHE A 260 -6.60 -5.84 -8.95
C PHE A 260 -7.10 -7.13 -9.62
N GLN A 261 -7.22 -8.25 -8.88
CA GLN A 261 -7.87 -9.44 -9.42
C GLN A 261 -9.34 -9.20 -9.79
N LEU A 262 -10.04 -8.32 -9.06
CA LEU A 262 -11.41 -7.91 -9.39
C LEU A 262 -11.45 -6.93 -10.56
N GLN A 263 -10.45 -6.05 -10.69
CA GLN A 263 -10.34 -5.11 -11.81
C GLN A 263 -10.01 -5.82 -13.12
N ASP A 264 -9.03 -6.74 -13.12
CA ASP A 264 -8.70 -7.60 -14.27
C ASP A 264 -9.94 -8.40 -14.72
N LYS A 265 -10.75 -8.90 -13.78
CA LYS A 265 -12.00 -9.60 -14.10
C LYS A 265 -13.05 -8.66 -14.70
N ARG A 266 -13.18 -7.42 -14.23
CA ARG A 266 -14.12 -6.44 -14.80
C ARG A 266 -13.70 -5.97 -16.19
N GLU A 267 -12.40 -5.81 -16.43
CA GLU A 267 -11.85 -5.48 -17.75
C GLU A 267 -12.00 -6.66 -18.70
N LEU A 268 -11.73 -7.89 -18.24
CA LEU A 268 -11.96 -9.12 -19.02
C LEU A 268 -13.43 -9.28 -19.41
N VAL A 269 -14.37 -9.09 -18.46
CA VAL A 269 -15.81 -9.20 -18.72
C VAL A 269 -16.29 -8.14 -19.73
N ARG A 270 -15.75 -6.91 -19.69
CA ARG A 270 -16.04 -5.86 -20.68
C ARG A 270 -15.40 -6.12 -22.05
N SER A 271 -14.27 -6.82 -22.11
CA SER A 271 -13.68 -7.26 -23.38
C SER A 271 -14.37 -8.49 -23.97
N THR A 272 -14.91 -9.40 -23.15
CA THR A 272 -15.58 -10.62 -23.62
C THR A 272 -17.03 -10.41 -24.06
N SER A 273 -17.65 -9.25 -23.81
CA SER A 273 -18.98 -8.94 -24.33
C SER A 273 -19.02 -8.64 -25.85
N GLY A 274 -17.94 -8.88 -26.59
CA GLY A 274 -17.85 -8.58 -28.03
C GLY A 274 -17.25 -9.67 -28.92
N ILE A 275 -16.89 -10.86 -28.43
CA ILE A 275 -16.24 -11.88 -29.28
C ILE A 275 -16.87 -13.26 -29.06
N ALA A 276 -17.73 -13.65 -30.01
CA ALA A 276 -18.00 -15.04 -30.32
C ALA A 276 -16.83 -15.61 -31.13
N GLU A 277 -16.37 -16.79 -30.70
CA GLU A 277 -15.52 -17.81 -31.33
C GLU A 277 -14.76 -17.49 -32.63
N SER A 278 -13.45 -17.74 -32.61
CA SER A 278 -12.77 -18.55 -33.63
C SER A 278 -11.43 -19.06 -33.09
N LEU A 279 -11.37 -20.37 -32.81
CA LEU A 279 -10.14 -21.11 -32.57
C LEU A 279 -9.39 -21.25 -33.90
N ASP A 280 -8.15 -20.76 -33.97
CA ASP A 280 -7.10 -21.48 -34.69
C ASP A 280 -5.71 -21.08 -34.17
N ALA A 281 -4.96 -22.12 -33.78
CA ALA A 281 -3.68 -22.03 -33.12
C ALA A 281 -2.53 -22.13 -34.12
N THR A 282 -1.50 -21.30 -33.97
CA THR A 282 -0.17 -21.61 -34.50
C THR A 282 0.88 -21.18 -33.48
N LEU A 283 1.53 -22.19 -32.89
CA LEU A 283 2.62 -22.07 -31.91
C LEU A 283 3.89 -21.54 -32.60
N SER A 284 4.40 -20.40 -32.12
CA SER A 284 5.73 -19.89 -32.47
C SER A 284 6.64 -19.94 -31.24
N ASN A 285 7.70 -20.75 -31.33
CA ASN A 285 8.72 -20.94 -30.30
C ASN A 285 9.76 -19.82 -30.36
N GLY A 286 9.59 -18.79 -29.53
CA GLY A 286 10.60 -17.75 -29.26
C GLY A 286 11.31 -17.97 -27.91
N PRO A 287 12.55 -17.47 -27.74
CA PRO A 287 13.37 -17.75 -26.57
C PRO A 287 12.79 -17.14 -25.29
N ALA A 288 12.86 -17.92 -24.21
CA ALA A 288 12.26 -17.59 -22.91
C ALA A 288 12.72 -16.23 -22.37
N SER A 289 11.75 -15.37 -22.07
CA SER A 289 12.01 -14.07 -21.46
C SER A 289 12.62 -14.24 -20.07
N LYS A 290 13.63 -13.42 -19.76
CA LYS A 290 14.27 -13.38 -18.43
C LYS A 290 13.22 -12.95 -17.40
N VAL A 291 12.80 -13.92 -16.60
CA VAL A 291 11.85 -13.70 -15.49
C VAL A 291 12.44 -12.70 -14.48
N PRO A 292 11.73 -11.60 -14.15
CA PRO A 292 12.18 -10.60 -13.17
C PRO A 292 12.45 -11.21 -11.80
N PHE A 293 13.44 -10.65 -11.09
CA PHE A 293 13.93 -11.12 -9.78
C PHE A 293 12.81 -11.38 -8.76
N TRP A 294 11.80 -10.51 -8.70
CA TRP A 294 10.67 -10.63 -7.77
C TRP A 294 9.74 -11.82 -8.06
N ARG A 295 9.59 -12.23 -9.33
CA ARG A 295 8.80 -13.41 -9.70
C ARG A 295 9.48 -14.72 -9.26
N ARG A 296 10.82 -14.73 -9.10
CA ARG A 296 11.55 -15.88 -8.48
C ARG A 296 11.35 -15.97 -6.97
N ILE A 297 11.23 -14.83 -6.28
CA ILE A 297 10.93 -14.82 -4.83
C ILE A 297 9.51 -15.34 -4.59
N TYR A 298 8.54 -14.92 -5.41
CA TYR A 298 7.15 -15.39 -5.34
C TYR A 298 7.01 -16.91 -5.55
N GLN A 299 7.76 -17.49 -6.50
CA GLN A 299 7.72 -18.94 -6.76
C GLN A 299 8.35 -19.77 -5.63
N ARG A 300 9.29 -19.23 -4.86
CA ARG A 300 9.91 -19.93 -3.71
C ARG A 300 8.99 -19.99 -2.50
N THR A 301 8.21 -18.93 -2.23
CA THR A 301 7.25 -18.92 -1.12
C THR A 301 6.02 -19.79 -1.39
N ASN A 302 5.55 -19.87 -2.64
CA ASN A 302 4.38 -20.69 -2.98
C ASN A 302 4.67 -22.21 -2.93
N ARG A 303 5.91 -22.62 -3.24
CA ARG A 303 6.33 -24.03 -3.20
C ARG A 303 6.39 -24.60 -1.78
N ASN A 304 6.59 -23.75 -0.78
CA ASN A 304 6.68 -24.15 0.63
C ASN A 304 5.32 -24.29 1.32
N ASN A 305 4.23 -23.81 0.70
CA ASN A 305 2.88 -23.88 1.25
C ASN A 305 2.05 -25.05 0.68
N SER A 306 2.61 -25.85 -0.23
CA SER A 306 1.86 -26.93 -0.92
C SER A 306 1.91 -28.29 -0.22
N THR A 307 2.53 -28.41 0.96
CA THR A 307 2.71 -29.70 1.68
C THR A 307 1.82 -29.87 2.92
N LEU A 308 0.85 -28.99 3.16
CA LEU A 308 -0.07 -29.12 4.31
C LEU A 308 -1.53 -29.04 3.89
N HIS A 309 -2.04 -30.10 3.24
CA HIS A 309 -3.45 -30.46 3.32
C HIS A 309 -3.65 -31.93 2.94
N THR A 310 -3.88 -32.78 3.95
CA THR A 310 -4.79 -33.94 3.84
C THR A 310 -5.08 -34.48 5.24
N ARG A 311 -6.35 -34.86 5.44
CA ARG A 311 -6.97 -35.61 6.56
C ARG A 311 -7.67 -34.77 7.65
N TYR A 312 -8.97 -34.57 7.45
CA TYR A 312 -9.97 -34.54 8.52
C TYR A 312 -10.63 -35.92 8.61
N PRO A 313 -10.91 -36.46 9.81
CA PRO A 313 -12.02 -37.37 10.02
C PRO A 313 -13.20 -36.69 10.73
N CYS A 314 -14.38 -37.21 10.42
CA CYS A 314 -15.73 -36.75 10.75
C CYS A 314 -16.04 -36.68 12.26
N THR A 315 -16.90 -35.72 12.61
CA THR A 315 -17.65 -35.63 13.87
C THR A 315 -18.84 -36.60 13.91
N PRO A 316 -19.19 -37.18 15.07
CA PRO A 316 -20.53 -37.72 15.31
C PRO A 316 -21.43 -36.72 16.04
N GLY A 317 -22.70 -36.74 15.66
CA GLY A 317 -23.76 -35.82 16.10
C GLY A 317 -24.26 -36.06 17.53
N VAL A 318 -24.80 -34.98 18.09
CA VAL A 318 -25.50 -34.98 19.39
C VAL A 318 -27.00 -34.93 19.12
N HIS A 319 -27.70 -35.98 19.56
CA HIS A 319 -29.15 -36.06 19.66
C HIS A 319 -29.64 -35.22 20.85
N TYR A 320 -30.67 -34.41 20.63
CA TYR A 320 -31.50 -33.87 21.70
C TYR A 320 -32.59 -34.87 22.08
N SER A 321 -32.85 -35.01 23.37
CA SER A 321 -34.08 -35.56 23.93
C SER A 321 -34.36 -34.84 25.25
N PHE A 322 -35.63 -34.42 25.38
CA PHE A 322 -36.36 -33.75 26.45
C PHE A 322 -35.67 -33.48 27.79
#